data_AF-A0A7R8Z7E7-F1
#
_entry.id   AF-A0A7R8Z7E7-F1
#
_cell.length_a   1.000
_cell.length_b   1.000
_cell.length_c   1.000
_cell.angle_alpha   90.00
_cell.angle_beta   90.00
_cell.angle_gamma   90.00
#
_symmetry.space_group_name_H-M   'P 1'
#
loop_
_entity.id
_entity.type
_entity.pdbx_description
1 polymer ?
#
loop_
_entity_poly.entity_id
_entity_poly.type
_entity_poly.pdbx_seq_one_letter_code
_entity_poly.pdbx_strand_id
1 'polypeptide(L)'
;MVLRIRLSSQTSRTMPWKRELEEALLTDGAEDSGSSLLQELIVRLLCGCLGNNEISTFNYQMFLRRLFRQKCQEYGRDNPFNTDMDFQFLPLRTKVEILHALCDFRLDGEDVQDLLKNLESDSLRVEPLGHDENNSAFWYFYGTRLYREDFPKNPQKKKPKERRKKGREDKRRKKHLVKSPAESESDEGPSMGTGIWQVICFTEEDWDKVTGNFKDSISKTERSLYRTLSEDFLPEIPRLFAEKERLQRKRLLEYQPRRQSSRLEKLKQQKEEEEKVLRREEEMRLQQEREAREIRERLHQQGEREKRIMVRSHSCTNSDCDSTGSFPDSFTDNRSTHSTFVGRQTNNSLASATGQIVIQGKRRKLRSSQV
;
A
#
# COMPACT_ATOMS: atom_id res chain seq x y z
N MET A 1 -13.02 -38.55 -13.51
CA MET A 1 -12.17 -38.13 -14.64
C MET A 1 -11.17 -37.15 -14.08
N VAL A 2 -9.89 -37.51 -14.00
CA VAL A 2 -8.84 -36.61 -13.48
C VAL A 2 -8.57 -35.58 -14.57
N LEU A 3 -8.85 -34.30 -14.33
CA LEU A 3 -8.43 -33.23 -15.25
C LEU A 3 -6.90 -33.26 -15.30
N ARG A 4 -6.35 -33.70 -16.45
CA ARG A 4 -4.93 -33.52 -16.74
C ARG A 4 -4.68 -32.03 -16.90
N ILE A 5 -4.03 -31.41 -15.92
CA ILE A 5 -3.39 -30.10 -16.09
C ILE A 5 -2.19 -30.31 -17.02
N ARG A 6 -2.46 -30.35 -18.32
CA ARG A 6 -1.40 -30.29 -19.33
C ARG A 6 -1.00 -28.83 -19.46
N LEU A 7 0.27 -28.52 -19.25
CA LEU A 7 0.88 -27.29 -19.75
C LEU A 7 1.03 -27.45 -21.28
N SER A 8 -0.09 -27.50 -22.00
CA SER A 8 -0.10 -27.47 -23.45
C SER A 8 0.24 -26.07 -23.92
N SER A 9 0.95 -25.97 -25.04
CA SER A 9 1.21 -24.71 -25.74
C SER A 9 -0.05 -23.92 -26.11
N GLN A 10 -1.25 -24.54 -26.02
CA GLN A 10 -2.56 -23.89 -26.19
C GLN A 10 -3.31 -23.58 -24.87
N THR A 11 -2.88 -24.11 -23.72
CA THR A 11 -3.39 -23.74 -22.38
C THR A 11 -2.50 -22.74 -21.65
N SER A 12 -1.64 -22.03 -22.38
CA SER A 12 -1.08 -20.74 -21.98
C SER A 12 -2.15 -19.64 -21.91
N ARG A 13 -3.34 -19.91 -21.36
CA ARG A 13 -4.05 -18.88 -20.61
C ARG A 13 -3.33 -18.78 -19.28
N THR A 14 -2.10 -18.25 -19.29
CA THR A 14 -1.58 -17.57 -18.12
C THR A 14 -2.69 -16.63 -17.70
N MET A 15 -3.38 -16.90 -16.59
CA MET A 15 -4.38 -16.02 -16.01
C MET A 15 -3.66 -14.72 -15.66
N PRO A 16 -3.64 -13.69 -16.54
CA PRO A 16 -2.71 -12.58 -16.41
C PRO A 16 -2.99 -11.85 -15.09
N TRP A 17 -4.27 -11.79 -14.74
CA TRP A 17 -4.79 -11.23 -13.51
C TRP A 17 -4.15 -11.78 -12.22
N LYS A 18 -3.76 -13.07 -12.15
CA LYS A 18 -3.14 -13.62 -10.93
C LYS A 18 -1.77 -13.00 -10.67
N ARG A 19 -0.97 -12.87 -11.74
CA ARG A 19 0.34 -12.23 -11.71
C ARG A 19 0.20 -10.71 -11.51
N GLU A 20 -0.75 -10.09 -12.19
CA GLU A 20 -1.04 -8.66 -12.07
C GLU A 20 -1.49 -8.29 -10.66
N LEU A 21 -2.27 -9.16 -9.98
CA LEU A 21 -2.69 -8.94 -8.59
C LEU A 21 -1.52 -9.08 -7.61
N GLU A 22 -0.67 -10.11 -7.74
CA GLU A 22 0.55 -10.25 -6.91
C GLU A 22 1.45 -9.02 -7.10
N GLU A 23 1.67 -8.61 -8.35
CA GLU A 23 2.47 -7.43 -8.66
C GLU A 23 1.86 -6.15 -8.09
N ALA A 24 0.56 -5.92 -8.28
CA ALA A 24 -0.12 -4.75 -7.74
C ALA A 24 -0.04 -4.71 -6.22
N LEU A 25 -0.16 -5.85 -5.52
CA LEU A 25 0.01 -5.93 -4.07
C LEU A 25 1.44 -5.60 -3.61
N LEU A 26 2.45 -5.94 -4.40
CA LEU A 26 3.86 -5.67 -4.08
C LEU A 26 4.31 -4.24 -4.40
N THR A 27 3.67 -3.58 -5.37
CA THR A 27 4.00 -2.21 -5.80
C THR A 27 3.04 -1.13 -5.26
N ASP A 28 1.97 -1.53 -4.58
CA ASP A 28 0.98 -0.63 -3.99
C ASP A 28 1.61 0.36 -3.00
N GLY A 29 1.53 1.66 -3.32
CA GLY A 29 2.08 2.76 -2.53
C GLY A 29 3.56 3.12 -2.82
N ALA A 30 4.23 2.42 -3.76
CA ALA A 30 5.63 2.67 -4.10
C ALA A 30 5.85 3.60 -5.30
N GLU A 31 4.79 3.98 -6.03
CA GLU A 31 4.91 4.72 -7.30
C GLU A 31 3.85 5.82 -7.44
N ASP A 32 4.23 6.98 -8.00
CA ASP A 32 3.31 7.98 -8.57
C ASP A 32 2.54 7.46 -9.81
N SER A 33 2.74 6.17 -10.17
CA SER A 33 2.14 5.45 -11.30
C SER A 33 1.67 4.05 -10.89
N GLY A 34 1.41 3.82 -9.59
CA GLY A 34 0.94 2.53 -9.10
C GLY A 34 -0.28 2.04 -9.88
N SER A 35 -0.29 0.75 -10.21
CA SER A 35 -1.43 0.12 -10.90
C SER A 35 -2.71 0.39 -10.12
N SER A 36 -3.68 1.08 -10.74
CA SER A 36 -5.01 1.35 -10.16
C SER A 36 -5.82 0.07 -9.92
N LEU A 37 -5.30 -1.09 -10.35
CA LEU A 37 -5.96 -2.38 -10.28
C LEU A 37 -6.53 -2.69 -8.89
N LEU A 38 -5.76 -2.48 -7.81
CA LEU A 38 -6.24 -2.76 -6.46
C LEU A 38 -7.39 -1.85 -6.05
N GLN A 39 -7.26 -0.55 -6.34
CA GLN A 39 -8.30 0.42 -6.01
C GLN A 39 -9.57 0.13 -6.83
N GLU A 40 -9.43 -0.16 -8.12
CA GLU A 40 -10.54 -0.54 -8.99
C GLU A 40 -11.21 -1.85 -8.56
N LEU A 41 -10.43 -2.85 -8.15
CA LEU A 41 -10.94 -4.11 -7.63
C LEU A 41 -11.76 -3.86 -6.36
N ILE A 42 -11.21 -3.10 -5.41
CA ILE A 42 -11.90 -2.74 -4.18
C ILE A 42 -13.19 -1.99 -4.49
N VAL A 43 -13.16 -0.99 -5.38
CA VAL A 43 -14.35 -0.25 -5.81
C VAL A 43 -15.41 -1.19 -6.37
N ARG A 44 -15.06 -2.10 -7.29
CA ARG A 44 -16.03 -3.04 -7.87
C ARG A 44 -16.64 -3.97 -6.82
N LEU A 45 -15.84 -4.47 -5.88
CA LEU A 45 -16.34 -5.30 -4.78
C LEU A 45 -17.27 -4.50 -3.86
N LEU A 46 -16.91 -3.26 -3.50
CA LEU A 46 -17.72 -2.38 -2.67
C LEU A 46 -19.05 -2.02 -3.34
N CYS A 47 -19.06 -1.71 -4.64
CA CYS A 47 -20.29 -1.45 -5.38
C CYS A 47 -21.22 -2.67 -5.32
N GLY A 48 -20.67 -3.88 -5.47
CA GLY A 48 -21.44 -5.12 -5.33
C GLY A 48 -21.96 -5.39 -3.91
N CYS A 49 -21.27 -4.90 -2.87
CA CYS A 49 -21.73 -5.05 -1.48
C CYS A 49 -22.78 -4.01 -1.08
N LEU A 50 -22.66 -2.78 -1.56
CA LEU A 50 -23.45 -1.63 -1.10
C LEU A 50 -24.57 -1.23 -2.07
N GLY A 51 -24.59 -1.77 -3.30
CA GLY A 51 -25.52 -1.36 -4.35
C GLY A 51 -25.32 0.08 -4.84
N ASN A 52 -24.24 0.75 -4.42
CA ASN A 52 -23.99 2.17 -4.68
C ASN A 52 -22.96 2.35 -5.82
N ASN A 53 -23.36 3.08 -6.86
CA ASN A 53 -22.50 3.36 -8.03
C ASN A 53 -21.65 4.64 -7.90
N GLU A 54 -21.77 5.38 -6.79
CA GLU A 54 -21.00 6.62 -6.54
C GLU A 54 -19.60 6.38 -5.94
N ILE A 55 -19.24 5.10 -5.76
CA ILE A 55 -17.93 4.71 -5.23
C ILE A 55 -16.89 4.79 -6.37
N SER A 56 -15.79 5.47 -6.09
CA SER A 56 -14.68 5.71 -7.02
C SER A 56 -13.34 5.47 -6.33
N THR A 57 -12.26 5.44 -7.11
CA THR A 57 -10.89 5.28 -6.59
C THR A 57 -10.45 6.42 -5.67
N PHE A 58 -11.16 7.56 -5.66
CA PHE A 58 -10.84 8.70 -4.79
C PHE A 58 -11.54 8.65 -3.42
N ASN A 59 -12.68 7.96 -3.31
CA ASN A 59 -13.51 7.95 -2.10
C ASN A 59 -13.68 6.56 -1.46
N TYR A 60 -13.20 5.49 -2.12
CA TYR A 60 -13.40 4.11 -1.67
C TYR A 60 -12.97 3.87 -0.21
N GLN A 61 -11.94 4.58 0.26
CA GLN A 61 -11.39 4.39 1.60
C GLN A 61 -12.45 4.53 2.70
N MET A 62 -13.29 5.57 2.60
CA MET A 62 -14.34 5.83 3.58
C MET A 62 -15.40 4.73 3.56
N PHE A 63 -15.82 4.30 2.36
CA PHE A 63 -16.81 3.25 2.18
C PHE A 63 -16.28 1.89 2.67
N LEU A 64 -15.02 1.58 2.39
CA LEU A 64 -14.35 0.38 2.85
C LEU A 64 -14.33 0.31 4.38
N ARG A 65 -13.91 1.40 5.05
CA ARG A 65 -13.93 1.48 6.53
C ARG A 65 -15.33 1.26 7.09
N ARG A 66 -16.34 1.92 6.51
CA ARG A 66 -17.73 1.83 6.96
C ARG A 66 -18.26 0.40 6.81
N LEU A 67 -18.03 -0.23 5.65
CA LEU A 67 -18.45 -1.60 5.40
C LEU A 67 -17.80 -2.57 6.40
N PHE A 68 -16.48 -2.46 6.62
CA PHE A 68 -15.76 -3.33 7.55
C PHE A 68 -16.23 -3.17 8.98
N ARG A 69 -16.48 -1.94 9.46
CA ARG A 69 -17.04 -1.72 10.81
C ARG A 69 -18.40 -2.40 10.97
N GLN A 70 -19.28 -2.25 9.98
CA GLN A 70 -20.61 -2.85 9.99
C GLN A 70 -20.54 -4.37 9.92
N LYS A 71 -19.93 -4.92 8.86
CA LYS A 71 -19.90 -6.36 8.59
C LYS A 71 -19.13 -7.12 9.66
N CYS A 72 -17.97 -6.65 10.11
CA CYS A 72 -17.23 -7.33 11.18
C CYS A 72 -18.04 -7.38 12.48
N GLN A 73 -18.82 -6.34 12.79
CA GLN A 73 -19.72 -6.34 13.94
C GLN A 73 -20.89 -7.32 13.77
N GLU A 74 -21.51 -7.39 12.59
CA GLU A 74 -22.57 -8.36 12.25
C GLU A 74 -22.09 -9.81 12.38
N TYR A 75 -20.88 -10.09 11.89
CA TYR A 75 -20.26 -11.41 11.95
C TYR A 75 -19.59 -11.74 13.30
N GLY A 76 -19.50 -10.79 14.22
CA GLY A 76 -18.79 -10.96 15.50
C GLY A 76 -17.31 -11.32 15.33
N ARG A 77 -16.65 -10.82 14.27
CA ARG A 77 -15.23 -11.09 13.97
C ARG A 77 -14.37 -9.84 14.15
N ASP A 78 -13.08 -10.05 14.37
CA ASP A 78 -12.11 -8.94 14.42
C ASP A 78 -12.06 -8.19 13.08
N ASN A 79 -11.99 -6.87 13.16
CA ASN A 79 -11.90 -6.00 11.98
C ASN A 79 -10.42 -5.78 11.59
N PRO A 80 -9.94 -6.37 10.47
CA PRO A 80 -8.56 -6.19 10.01
C PRO A 80 -8.27 -4.77 9.51
N PHE A 81 -9.30 -3.94 9.30
CA PHE A 81 -9.19 -2.56 8.83
C PHE A 81 -9.66 -1.54 9.88
N ASN A 82 -9.30 -1.76 11.15
CA ASN A 82 -9.67 -0.89 12.27
C ASN A 82 -8.65 0.21 12.59
N THR A 83 -7.56 0.33 11.84
CA THR A 83 -6.53 1.37 12.02
C THR A 83 -6.86 2.62 11.22
N ASP A 84 -6.40 3.80 11.65
CA ASP A 84 -6.58 5.04 10.86
C ASP A 84 -5.66 5.13 9.62
N MET A 85 -4.83 4.11 9.39
CA MET A 85 -3.95 4.03 8.22
C MET A 85 -4.74 3.67 6.96
N ASP A 86 -4.46 4.40 5.89
CA ASP A 86 -5.03 4.13 4.57
C ASP A 86 -4.57 2.78 4.01
N PHE A 87 -5.44 2.14 3.22
CA PHE A 87 -5.21 0.80 2.67
C PHE A 87 -3.80 0.65 2.05
N GLN A 88 -3.37 1.62 1.25
CA GLN A 88 -2.07 1.64 0.57
C GLN A 88 -0.86 1.53 1.52
N PHE A 89 -0.98 1.99 2.76
CA PHE A 89 0.11 2.00 3.73
C PHE A 89 0.10 0.80 4.68
N LEU A 90 -0.87 -0.10 4.53
CA LEU A 90 -0.97 -1.28 5.38
C LEU A 90 0.11 -2.32 5.04
N PRO A 91 0.51 -3.16 6.00
CA PRO A 91 1.31 -4.34 5.71
C PRO A 91 0.63 -5.24 4.68
N LEU A 92 1.43 -5.85 3.80
CA LEU A 92 0.94 -6.75 2.74
C LEU A 92 -0.03 -7.83 3.27
N ARG A 93 0.30 -8.43 4.42
CA ARG A 93 -0.53 -9.45 5.06
C ARG A 93 -1.94 -8.91 5.37
N THR A 94 -2.02 -7.72 5.96
CA THR A 94 -3.29 -7.06 6.29
C THR A 94 -4.06 -6.67 5.03
N LYS A 95 -3.38 -6.19 3.96
CA LYS A 95 -4.02 -5.92 2.66
C LYS A 95 -4.72 -7.16 2.12
N VAL A 96 -4.05 -8.31 2.15
CA VAL A 96 -4.61 -9.59 1.68
C VAL A 96 -5.78 -10.04 2.56
N GLU A 97 -5.68 -9.91 3.88
CA GLU A 97 -6.76 -10.24 4.81
C GLU A 97 -8.01 -9.38 4.58
N ILE A 98 -7.82 -8.08 4.30
CA ILE A 98 -8.91 -7.16 3.93
C ILE A 98 -9.53 -7.57 2.59
N LEU A 99 -8.74 -7.83 1.56
CA LEU A 99 -9.28 -8.24 0.25
C LEU A 99 -10.05 -9.56 0.34
N HIS A 100 -9.53 -10.53 1.11
CA HIS A 100 -10.22 -11.79 1.35
C HIS A 100 -11.57 -11.57 2.05
N ALA A 101 -11.58 -10.82 3.15
CA ALA A 101 -12.81 -10.52 3.88
C ALA A 101 -13.81 -9.74 3.02
N LEU A 102 -13.34 -8.85 2.14
CA LEU A 102 -14.20 -8.11 1.22
C LEU A 102 -14.83 -9.03 0.16
N CYS A 103 -14.10 -10.03 -0.33
CA CYS A 103 -14.66 -11.09 -1.18
C CYS A 103 -15.73 -11.89 -0.42
N ASP A 104 -15.49 -12.24 0.84
CA ASP A 104 -16.48 -12.95 1.67
C ASP A 104 -17.76 -12.11 1.81
N PHE A 105 -17.65 -10.82 2.14
CA PHE A 105 -18.80 -9.92 2.25
C PHE A 105 -19.54 -9.75 0.94
N ARG A 106 -18.83 -9.79 -0.19
CA ARG A 106 -19.45 -9.70 -1.53
C ARG A 106 -20.37 -10.88 -1.82
N LEU A 107 -20.09 -12.06 -1.25
CA LEU A 107 -20.91 -13.26 -1.43
C LEU A 107 -22.28 -13.18 -0.75
N ASP A 108 -22.47 -12.23 0.17
CA ASP A 108 -23.78 -11.97 0.82
C ASP A 108 -24.79 -11.27 -0.11
N GLY A 109 -24.34 -10.77 -1.27
CA GLY A 109 -25.20 -10.01 -2.19
C GLY A 109 -26.31 -10.86 -2.79
N GLU A 110 -27.52 -10.30 -2.90
CA GLU A 110 -28.69 -10.99 -3.46
C GLU A 110 -28.50 -11.39 -4.93
N ASP A 111 -27.68 -10.63 -5.67
CA ASP A 111 -27.36 -10.85 -7.08
C ASP A 111 -26.37 -12.00 -7.32
N VAL A 112 -25.68 -12.47 -6.28
CA VAL A 112 -24.63 -13.49 -6.37
C VAL A 112 -25.19 -14.80 -6.92
N GLN A 113 -26.37 -15.21 -6.45
CA GLN A 113 -26.99 -16.46 -6.90
C GLN A 113 -27.22 -16.46 -8.41
N ASP A 114 -27.65 -15.33 -8.97
CA ASP A 114 -27.87 -15.16 -10.41
C ASP A 114 -26.57 -15.04 -11.20
N LEU A 115 -25.55 -14.39 -10.65
CA LEU A 115 -24.23 -14.27 -11.29
C LEU A 115 -23.50 -15.61 -11.34
N LEU A 116 -23.64 -16.45 -10.31
CA LEU A 116 -22.91 -17.70 -10.16
C LEU A 116 -23.64 -18.94 -10.70
N LYS A 117 -24.92 -18.84 -11.11
CA LYS A 117 -25.73 -20.00 -11.52
C LYS A 117 -25.14 -20.86 -12.65
N ASN A 118 -24.30 -20.26 -13.50
CA ASN A 118 -23.64 -20.94 -14.62
C ASN A 118 -22.15 -21.24 -14.35
N LEU A 119 -21.67 -20.98 -13.12
CA LEU A 119 -20.31 -21.27 -12.71
C LEU A 119 -20.27 -22.56 -11.91
N GLU A 120 -19.54 -23.54 -12.44
CA GLU A 120 -19.24 -24.77 -11.71
C GLU A 120 -18.20 -24.47 -10.64
N SER A 121 -18.55 -24.69 -9.36
CA SER A 121 -17.66 -24.38 -8.23
C SER A 121 -16.31 -25.10 -8.35
N ASP A 122 -16.28 -26.31 -8.88
CA ASP A 122 -15.07 -27.11 -9.01
C ASP A 122 -14.10 -26.53 -10.04
N SER A 123 -14.64 -25.88 -11.08
CA SER A 123 -13.85 -25.21 -12.11
C SER A 123 -13.11 -23.96 -11.60
N LEU A 124 -13.54 -23.39 -10.47
CA LEU A 124 -12.89 -22.22 -9.85
C LEU A 124 -11.77 -22.61 -8.89
N ARG A 125 -11.79 -23.85 -8.38
CA ARG A 125 -10.82 -24.33 -7.41
C ARG A 125 -9.54 -24.72 -8.13
N VAL A 126 -8.42 -24.31 -7.55
CA VAL A 126 -7.12 -24.89 -7.92
C VAL A 126 -7.07 -26.26 -7.26
N GLU A 127 -6.70 -27.29 -8.00
CA GLU A 127 -6.45 -28.63 -7.46
C GLU A 127 -4.95 -28.84 -7.22
N PRO A 128 -4.56 -29.63 -6.20
CA PRO A 128 -3.18 -30.02 -6.03
C PRO A 128 -2.74 -30.93 -7.18
N LEU A 129 -1.48 -30.82 -7.58
CA LEU A 129 -0.86 -31.69 -8.59
C LEU A 129 -0.84 -33.16 -8.15
N GLY A 130 -0.78 -33.39 -6.84
CA GLY A 130 -0.77 -34.71 -6.24
C GLY A 130 -0.38 -34.66 -4.77
N HIS A 131 -0.25 -35.84 -4.19
CA HIS A 131 0.12 -36.03 -2.79
C HIS A 131 1.29 -37.01 -2.67
N ASP A 132 2.13 -36.83 -1.67
CA ASP A 132 3.18 -37.80 -1.31
C ASP A 132 2.65 -38.92 -0.40
N GLU A 133 3.53 -39.82 0.05
CA GLU A 133 3.21 -40.86 1.03
C GLU A 133 2.79 -40.32 2.41
N ASN A 134 3.18 -39.09 2.74
CA ASN A 134 2.79 -38.42 3.98
C ASN A 134 1.46 -37.69 3.89
N ASN A 135 0.78 -37.75 2.74
CA ASN A 135 -0.43 -37.02 2.42
C ASN A 135 -0.22 -35.49 2.37
N SER A 136 1.02 -35.04 2.14
CA SER A 136 1.34 -33.65 1.85
C SER A 136 0.94 -33.32 0.43
N ALA A 137 0.21 -32.22 0.26
CA ALA A 137 -0.33 -31.80 -1.03
C ALA A 137 0.68 -30.91 -1.78
N PHE A 138 0.86 -31.15 -3.08
CA PHE A 138 1.75 -30.38 -3.95
C PHE A 138 0.92 -29.42 -4.79
N TRP A 139 1.20 -28.12 -4.66
CA TRP A 139 0.41 -27.05 -5.24
C TRP A 139 1.21 -26.23 -6.24
N TYR A 140 0.66 -26.04 -7.43
CA TYR A 140 1.20 -25.12 -8.43
C TYR A 140 0.14 -24.09 -8.80
N PHE A 141 0.40 -22.82 -8.45
CA PHE A 141 -0.52 -21.73 -8.75
C PHE A 141 -0.23 -21.11 -10.12
N TYR A 142 1.05 -20.79 -10.39
CA TYR A 142 1.60 -20.28 -11.65
C TYR A 142 3.10 -19.99 -11.51
N GLY A 143 3.77 -19.74 -12.64
CA GLY A 143 5.12 -19.19 -12.68
C GLY A 143 6.19 -20.24 -12.47
N THR A 144 7.19 -19.94 -11.63
CA THR A 144 8.39 -20.79 -11.48
C THR A 144 8.46 -21.52 -10.14
N ARG A 145 7.42 -21.41 -9.30
CA ARG A 145 7.43 -21.92 -7.92
C ARG A 145 6.51 -23.11 -7.76
N LEU A 146 6.94 -24.08 -6.97
CA LEU A 146 6.11 -25.20 -6.51
C LEU A 146 6.00 -25.13 -4.98
N TYR A 147 4.79 -25.37 -4.47
CA TYR A 147 4.48 -25.31 -3.04
C TYR A 147 4.10 -26.69 -2.53
N ARG A 148 4.39 -26.95 -1.25
CA ARG A 148 3.93 -28.14 -0.53
C ARG A 148 3.15 -27.70 0.70
N GLU A 149 2.01 -28.32 0.93
CA GLU A 149 1.22 -28.16 2.13
C GLU A 149 1.30 -29.44 2.96
N ASP A 150 1.95 -29.35 4.11
CA ASP A 150 2.14 -30.46 5.05
C ASP A 150 1.03 -30.44 6.10
N PHE A 151 0.30 -31.55 6.23
CA PHE A 151 -0.70 -31.69 7.29
C PHE A 151 -0.06 -32.36 8.51
N PRO A 152 0.00 -31.70 9.68
CA PRO A 152 0.53 -32.33 10.88
C PRO A 152 -0.29 -33.59 11.18
N LYS A 153 0.37 -34.76 11.20
CA LYS A 153 -0.26 -36.02 11.57
C LYS A 153 -0.71 -35.91 13.03
N ASN A 154 -1.99 -35.61 13.26
CA ASN A 154 -2.55 -35.53 14.60
C ASN A 154 -2.32 -36.90 15.29
N PRO A 155 -1.62 -36.99 16.43
CA PRO A 155 -1.23 -38.28 17.02
C PRO A 155 -2.37 -39.19 17.54
N GLN A 156 -3.64 -38.95 17.22
CA GLN A 156 -4.76 -39.58 17.94
C GLN A 156 -5.93 -39.95 17.01
N LYS A 157 -5.86 -41.12 16.36
CA LYS A 157 -6.96 -42.10 16.30
C LYS A 157 -6.37 -43.51 16.16
N LYS A 158 -5.73 -44.03 17.23
CA LYS A 158 -5.56 -45.48 17.36
C LYS A 158 -6.96 -46.07 17.49
N LYS A 159 -7.51 -46.62 16.40
CA LYS A 159 -8.75 -47.42 16.47
C LYS A 159 -8.58 -48.48 17.56
N PRO A 160 -9.47 -48.59 18.56
CA PRO A 160 -9.38 -49.69 19.50
C PRO A 160 -9.60 -50.98 18.72
N LYS A 161 -8.62 -51.89 18.72
CA LYS A 161 -8.82 -53.26 18.27
C LYS A 161 -9.85 -53.89 19.20
N GLU A 162 -11.09 -54.03 18.75
CA GLU A 162 -12.09 -54.87 19.41
C GLU A 162 -11.53 -56.29 19.55
N ARG A 163 -11.18 -56.66 20.77
CA ARG A 163 -10.90 -58.05 21.13
C ARG A 163 -12.24 -58.76 21.17
N ARG A 164 -12.48 -59.60 20.16
CA ARG A 164 -13.57 -60.59 20.13
C ARG A 164 -13.66 -61.31 21.49
N LYS A 165 -14.75 -61.10 22.23
CA LYS A 165 -15.19 -62.02 23.28
C LYS A 165 -16.58 -62.56 22.94
N LYS A 166 -16.61 -63.88 22.80
CA LYS A 166 -17.75 -64.75 22.54
C LYS A 166 -18.47 -65.02 23.86
N GLY A 167 -19.81 -64.90 23.93
CA GLY A 167 -20.58 -65.44 25.06
C GLY A 167 -22.01 -64.89 25.28
N ARG A 168 -23.01 -65.63 24.76
CA ARG A 168 -24.29 -66.04 25.39
C ARG A 168 -25.29 -65.00 25.95
N GLU A 169 -26.37 -64.78 25.19
CA GLU A 169 -27.81 -64.96 25.52
C GLU A 169 -28.26 -64.88 27.00
N ASP A 170 -29.13 -63.93 27.39
CA ASP A 170 -30.61 -64.10 27.40
C ASP A 170 -31.38 -63.00 28.22
N LYS A 171 -32.65 -62.78 27.86
CA LYS A 171 -33.78 -62.14 28.61
C LYS A 171 -34.01 -60.60 28.64
N ARG A 172 -34.88 -60.18 27.71
CA ARG A 172 -36.14 -59.39 27.87
C ARG A 172 -36.34 -58.53 29.14
N ARG A 173 -36.59 -57.21 28.97
CA ARG A 173 -37.92 -56.53 29.16
C ARG A 173 -37.85 -55.01 28.95
N LYS A 174 -38.85 -54.50 28.20
CA LYS A 174 -39.16 -53.08 27.90
C LYS A 174 -39.37 -52.22 29.15
N LYS A 175 -38.90 -50.96 29.15
CA LYS A 175 -39.77 -49.78 29.31
C LYS A 175 -39.12 -48.47 28.85
N HIS A 176 -39.89 -47.74 28.05
CA HIS A 176 -39.72 -46.37 27.57
C HIS A 176 -39.23 -45.38 28.64
N LEU A 177 -38.18 -44.62 28.34
CA LEU A 177 -38.11 -43.20 28.68
C LEU A 177 -37.23 -42.48 27.66
N VAL A 178 -37.87 -41.58 26.91
CA VAL A 178 -37.27 -40.72 25.89
C VAL A 178 -36.39 -39.68 26.60
N LYS A 179 -35.09 -39.72 26.32
CA LYS A 179 -34.16 -38.59 26.49
C LYS A 179 -33.15 -38.69 25.36
N SER A 180 -33.34 -37.85 24.35
CA SER A 180 -32.41 -37.64 23.25
C SER A 180 -31.18 -36.88 23.75
N PRO A 181 -29.95 -37.41 23.58
CA PRO A 181 -28.79 -36.59 23.36
C PRO A 181 -28.69 -36.36 21.85
N ALA A 182 -28.65 -35.10 21.45
CA ALA A 182 -28.32 -34.70 20.11
C ALA A 182 -26.95 -35.30 19.73
N GLU A 183 -26.96 -36.26 18.81
CA GLU A 183 -25.79 -36.66 18.05
C GLU A 183 -25.50 -35.51 17.07
N SER A 184 -24.66 -34.58 17.51
CA SER A 184 -23.91 -33.71 16.60
C SER A 184 -22.82 -34.56 15.96
N GLU A 185 -23.17 -35.25 14.89
CA GLU A 185 -22.23 -35.70 13.86
C GLU A 185 -21.64 -34.45 13.21
N SER A 186 -20.66 -33.84 13.88
CA SER A 186 -19.75 -32.90 13.24
C SER A 186 -18.78 -33.73 12.42
N ASP A 187 -19.19 -34.02 11.18
CA ASP A 187 -18.33 -34.37 10.05
C ASP A 187 -17.39 -33.19 9.77
N GLU A 188 -16.44 -32.99 10.68
CA GLU A 188 -15.30 -32.11 10.44
C GLU A 188 -14.38 -32.84 9.47
N GLY A 189 -14.64 -32.63 8.18
CA GLY A 189 -13.63 -32.81 7.14
C GLY A 189 -12.33 -32.11 7.56
N PRO A 190 -11.17 -32.49 7.00
CA PRO A 190 -9.90 -31.90 7.39
C PRO A 190 -9.99 -30.37 7.34
N SER A 191 -9.85 -29.74 8.52
CA SER A 191 -9.93 -28.30 8.72
C SER A 191 -9.09 -27.58 7.66
N MET A 192 -9.77 -27.02 6.66
CA MET A 192 -9.15 -26.29 5.56
C MET A 192 -8.40 -25.10 6.16
N GLY A 193 -7.06 -25.14 6.14
CA GLY A 193 -6.21 -24.04 6.63
C GLY A 193 -5.25 -24.34 7.78
N THR A 194 -5.15 -25.59 8.29
CA THR A 194 -4.12 -25.95 9.30
C THR A 194 -2.83 -26.49 8.70
N GLY A 195 -2.71 -26.53 7.37
CA GLY A 195 -1.52 -27.02 6.67
C GLY A 195 -0.33 -26.07 6.83
N ILE A 196 0.87 -26.63 6.96
CA ILE A 196 2.12 -25.87 6.94
C ILE A 196 2.56 -25.73 5.48
N TRP A 197 2.57 -24.50 4.98
CA TRP A 197 2.92 -24.18 3.60
C TRP A 197 4.43 -23.95 3.45
N GLN A 198 5.02 -24.57 2.43
CA GLN A 198 6.45 -24.44 2.12
C GLN A 198 6.65 -24.26 0.62
N VAL A 199 7.62 -23.45 0.23
CA VAL A 199 8.10 -23.38 -1.16
C VAL A 199 9.18 -24.44 -1.32
N ILE A 200 8.94 -25.42 -2.19
CA ILE A 200 9.85 -26.55 -2.40
C ILE A 200 10.67 -26.42 -3.68
N CYS A 201 10.17 -25.68 -4.68
CA CYS A 201 10.94 -25.35 -5.87
C CYS A 201 11.02 -23.84 -6.06
N PHE A 202 12.25 -23.32 -6.13
CA PHE A 202 12.51 -21.92 -6.44
C PHE A 202 13.42 -21.75 -7.66
N THR A 203 14.35 -22.68 -7.89
CA THR A 203 15.21 -22.75 -9.09
C THR A 203 14.78 -23.88 -10.03
N GLU A 204 15.32 -23.89 -11.24
CA GLU A 204 15.12 -24.99 -12.20
C GLU A 204 15.64 -26.32 -11.63
N GLU A 205 16.79 -26.32 -10.95
CA GLU A 205 17.36 -27.54 -10.38
C GLU A 205 16.50 -28.12 -9.25
N ASP A 206 15.75 -27.29 -8.53
CA ASP A 206 14.84 -27.78 -7.49
C ASP A 206 13.71 -28.63 -8.09
N TRP A 207 13.22 -28.27 -9.27
CA TRP A 207 12.21 -29.07 -9.98
C TRP A 207 12.75 -30.42 -10.39
N ASP A 208 13.99 -30.48 -10.90
CA ASP A 208 14.65 -31.74 -11.25
C ASP A 208 14.86 -32.62 -10.01
N LYS A 209 15.32 -32.04 -8.89
CA LYS A 209 15.53 -32.78 -7.62
C LYS A 209 14.22 -33.34 -7.07
N VAL A 210 13.18 -32.51 -6.96
CA VAL A 210 11.88 -32.93 -6.45
C VAL A 210 11.28 -34.02 -7.33
N THR A 211 11.37 -33.87 -8.65
CA THR A 211 10.89 -34.91 -9.57
C THR A 211 11.73 -36.19 -9.45
N GLY A 212 13.06 -36.07 -9.34
CA GLY A 212 13.97 -37.20 -9.14
C GLY A 212 13.66 -38.01 -7.87
N ASN A 213 13.27 -37.37 -6.78
CA ASN A 213 12.92 -38.04 -5.52
C ASN A 213 11.75 -39.02 -5.66
N PHE A 214 10.82 -38.78 -6.59
CA PHE A 214 9.65 -39.63 -6.79
C PHE A 214 9.82 -40.68 -7.90
N LYS A 215 10.95 -40.68 -8.60
CA LYS A 215 11.20 -41.53 -9.78
C LYS A 215 11.07 -43.03 -9.49
N ASP A 216 11.64 -43.46 -8.36
CA ASP A 216 11.69 -44.87 -7.97
C ASP A 216 10.70 -45.21 -6.84
N SER A 217 9.73 -44.32 -6.58
CA SER A 217 8.74 -44.54 -5.52
C SER A 217 7.84 -45.74 -5.81
N ILE A 218 7.54 -46.50 -4.76
CA ILE A 218 6.63 -47.65 -4.79
C ILE A 218 5.17 -47.17 -4.67
N SER A 219 4.93 -46.01 -4.05
CA SER A 219 3.57 -45.51 -3.87
C SER A 219 2.89 -45.15 -5.19
N LYS A 220 1.60 -45.48 -5.30
CA LYS A 220 0.80 -45.13 -6.47
C LYS A 220 0.59 -43.61 -6.57
N THR A 221 0.48 -42.91 -5.45
CA THR A 221 0.26 -41.46 -5.40
C THR A 221 1.49 -40.71 -5.88
N GLU A 222 2.67 -41.07 -5.36
CA GLU A 222 3.94 -40.48 -5.76
C GLU A 222 4.32 -40.80 -7.20
N ARG A 223 4.04 -42.01 -7.70
CA ARG A 223 4.22 -42.33 -9.13
C ARG A 223 3.33 -41.49 -10.05
N SER A 224 2.10 -41.18 -9.60
CA SER A 224 1.21 -40.28 -10.33
C SER A 224 1.76 -38.85 -10.33
N LEU A 225 2.23 -38.38 -9.17
CA LEU A 225 2.84 -37.05 -9.03
C LEU A 225 4.11 -36.93 -9.89
N TYR A 226 4.99 -37.93 -9.85
CA TYR A 226 6.18 -38.02 -10.72
C TYR A 226 5.79 -37.90 -12.19
N ARG A 227 4.78 -38.66 -12.64
CA ARG A 227 4.32 -38.60 -14.03
C ARG A 227 3.91 -37.18 -14.40
N THR A 228 3.05 -36.55 -13.60
CA THR A 228 2.60 -35.18 -13.85
C THR A 228 3.79 -34.21 -13.89
N LEU A 229 4.68 -34.25 -12.90
CA LEU A 229 5.85 -33.35 -12.86
C LEU A 229 6.79 -33.57 -14.06
N SER A 230 7.08 -34.82 -14.41
CA SER A 230 8.02 -35.17 -15.48
C SER A 230 7.47 -34.95 -16.90
N GLU A 231 6.20 -35.29 -17.15
CA GLU A 231 5.59 -35.23 -18.49
C GLU A 231 5.03 -33.84 -18.80
N ASP A 232 4.38 -33.20 -17.82
CA ASP A 232 3.64 -31.96 -18.05
C ASP A 232 4.40 -30.71 -17.60
N PHE A 233 5.24 -30.78 -16.55
CA PHE A 233 5.89 -29.59 -15.97
C PHE A 233 7.34 -29.40 -16.41
N LEU A 234 8.23 -30.37 -16.16
CA LEU A 234 9.67 -30.26 -16.45
C LEU A 234 10.00 -29.73 -17.85
N PRO A 235 9.29 -30.12 -18.94
CA PRO A 235 9.58 -29.58 -20.27
C PRO A 235 9.36 -28.06 -20.39
N GLU A 236 8.43 -27.49 -19.63
CA GLU A 236 8.08 -26.06 -19.70
C GLU A 236 8.81 -25.21 -18.65
N ILE A 237 9.36 -25.82 -17.59
CA ILE A 237 10.07 -25.08 -16.52
C ILE A 237 11.20 -24.18 -17.04
N PRO A 238 12.14 -24.64 -17.90
CA PRO A 238 13.24 -23.79 -18.37
C PRO A 238 12.73 -22.55 -19.12
N ARG A 239 11.67 -22.72 -19.92
CA ARG A 239 11.01 -21.64 -20.64
C ARG A 239 10.40 -20.61 -19.68
N LEU A 240 9.75 -21.06 -18.61
CA LEU A 240 9.14 -20.18 -17.60
C LEU A 240 10.20 -19.36 -16.84
N PHE A 241 11.37 -19.96 -16.54
CA PHE A 241 12.49 -19.25 -15.93
C PHE A 241 13.11 -18.22 -16.89
N ALA A 242 13.36 -18.59 -18.14
CA ALA A 242 13.86 -17.66 -19.15
C ALA A 242 12.92 -16.46 -19.36
N GLU A 243 11.61 -16.71 -19.40
CA GLU A 243 10.60 -15.66 -19.54
C GLU A 243 10.56 -14.73 -18.31
N LYS A 244 10.67 -15.30 -17.09
CA LYS A 244 10.79 -14.52 -15.85
C LYS A 244 12.02 -13.63 -15.86
N GLU A 245 13.18 -14.16 -16.26
CA GLU A 245 14.43 -13.40 -16.36
C GLU A 245 14.31 -12.28 -17.40
N ARG A 246 13.73 -12.57 -18.57
CA ARG A 246 13.48 -11.59 -19.63
C ARG A 246 12.62 -10.42 -19.12
N LEU A 247 11.54 -10.71 -18.41
CA LEU A 247 10.66 -9.70 -17.81
C LEU A 247 11.39 -8.88 -16.73
N GLN A 248 12.19 -9.54 -15.89
CA GLN A 248 12.99 -8.84 -14.87
C GLN A 248 14.03 -7.90 -15.50
N ARG A 249 14.73 -8.33 -16.54
CA ARG A 249 15.66 -7.49 -17.31
C ARG A 249 14.94 -6.31 -17.96
N LYS A 250 13.77 -6.55 -18.56
CA LYS A 250 12.94 -5.49 -19.14
C LYS A 250 12.54 -4.45 -18.09
N ARG A 251 12.06 -4.88 -16.92
CA ARG A 251 11.72 -3.99 -15.81
C ARG A 251 12.93 -3.16 -15.38
N LEU A 252 14.08 -3.78 -15.17
CA LEU A 252 15.29 -3.06 -14.77
C LEU A 252 15.70 -1.99 -15.80
N LEU A 253 15.50 -2.24 -17.10
CA LEU A 253 15.74 -1.26 -18.15
C LEU A 253 14.70 -0.13 -18.17
N GLU A 254 13.44 -0.43 -17.83
CA GLU A 254 12.38 0.59 -17.69
C GLU A 254 12.62 1.51 -16.50
N TYR A 255 13.14 0.96 -15.38
CA TYR A 255 13.52 1.72 -14.19
C TYR A 255 14.88 2.43 -14.31
N GLN A 256 15.68 2.14 -15.35
CA GLN A 256 16.85 2.95 -15.62
C GLN A 256 16.42 4.34 -16.08
N PRO A 257 17.05 5.41 -15.58
CA PRO A 257 16.76 6.76 -16.04
C PRO A 257 16.99 6.79 -17.55
N ARG A 258 15.89 6.89 -18.31
CA ARG A 258 15.97 6.98 -19.77
C ARG A 258 16.82 8.21 -20.07
N ARG A 259 17.95 8.01 -20.77
CA ARG A 259 18.77 9.11 -21.28
C ARG A 259 17.82 10.09 -21.98
N GLN A 260 17.70 11.29 -21.42
CA GLN A 260 16.91 12.34 -22.05
C GLN A 260 17.49 12.58 -23.45
N SER A 261 16.63 12.75 -24.45
CA SER A 261 17.13 13.05 -25.79
C SER A 261 17.96 14.34 -25.74
N SER A 262 19.07 14.44 -26.48
CA SER A 262 19.95 15.62 -26.40
C SER A 262 19.22 16.92 -26.76
N ARG A 263 18.09 16.81 -27.48
CA ARG A 263 17.17 17.92 -27.78
C ARG A 263 16.42 18.43 -26.53
N LEU A 264 15.95 17.53 -25.67
CA LEU A 264 15.27 17.89 -24.42
C LEU A 264 16.24 18.48 -23.40
N GLU A 265 17.47 17.97 -23.35
CA GLU A 265 18.53 18.51 -22.48
C GLU A 265 18.93 19.93 -22.90
N LYS A 266 19.08 20.19 -24.20
CA LYS A 266 19.30 21.54 -24.73
C LYS A 266 18.15 22.50 -24.43
N LEU A 267 16.91 22.05 -24.58
CA LEU A 267 15.74 22.90 -24.28
C LEU A 267 15.63 23.23 -22.79
N LYS A 268 16.00 22.29 -21.91
CA LYS A 268 16.06 22.51 -20.47
C LYS A 268 17.17 23.50 -20.09
N GLN A 269 18.36 23.37 -20.69
CA GLN A 269 19.46 24.31 -20.50
C GLN A 269 19.08 25.73 -20.95
N GLN A 270 18.43 25.87 -22.11
CA GLN A 270 17.94 27.16 -22.60
C GLN A 270 16.93 27.80 -21.64
N LYS A 271 15.94 27.02 -21.15
CA LYS A 271 14.97 27.53 -20.16
C LYS A 271 15.63 27.94 -18.84
N GLU A 272 16.61 27.18 -18.37
CA GLU A 272 17.32 27.50 -17.13
C GLU A 272 18.20 28.76 -17.28
N GLU A 273 18.77 29.00 -18.46
CA GLU A 273 19.49 30.24 -18.79
C GLU A 273 18.53 31.44 -18.85
N GLU A 274 17.37 31.31 -19.51
CA GLU A 274 16.34 32.34 -19.56
C GLU A 274 15.84 32.71 -18.16
N GLU A 275 15.58 31.72 -17.30
CA GLU A 275 15.15 31.94 -15.91
C GLU A 275 16.24 32.66 -15.08
N LYS A 276 17.52 32.32 -15.30
CA LYS A 276 18.65 33.01 -14.64
C LYS A 276 18.78 34.45 -15.11
N VAL A 277 18.55 34.73 -16.39
CA VAL A 277 18.56 36.10 -16.92
C VAL A 277 17.41 36.90 -16.32
N LEU A 278 16.18 36.35 -16.32
CA LEU A 278 15.01 37.00 -15.75
C LEU A 278 15.20 37.32 -14.25
N ARG A 279 15.79 36.38 -13.49
CA ARG A 279 16.09 36.59 -12.08
C ARG A 279 17.10 37.73 -11.85
N ARG A 280 18.13 37.83 -12.69
CA ARG A 280 19.11 38.94 -12.63
C ARG A 280 18.48 40.28 -12.98
N GLU A 281 17.60 40.32 -13.97
CA GLU A 281 16.86 41.53 -14.33
C GLU A 281 15.93 41.99 -13.21
N GLU A 282 15.24 41.06 -12.55
CA GLU A 282 14.39 41.36 -11.39
C GLU A 282 15.21 41.88 -10.19
N GLU A 283 16.36 41.27 -9.91
CA GLU A 283 17.29 41.74 -8.87
C GLU A 283 17.79 43.17 -9.17
N MET A 284 18.14 43.46 -10.43
CA MET A 284 18.54 44.80 -10.88
C MET A 284 17.40 45.82 -10.76
N ARG A 285 16.17 45.45 -11.11
CA ARG A 285 14.99 46.32 -10.95
C ARG A 285 14.73 46.63 -9.49
N LEU A 286 14.80 45.62 -8.62
CA LEU A 286 14.62 45.80 -7.18
C LEU A 286 15.72 46.68 -6.58
N GLN A 287 16.94 46.58 -7.10
CA GLN A 287 18.06 47.42 -6.70
C GLN A 287 17.85 48.89 -7.10
N GLN A 288 17.43 49.15 -8.35
CA GLN A 288 17.09 50.49 -8.82
C GLN A 288 15.93 51.12 -8.02
N GLU A 289 14.93 50.32 -7.67
CA GLU A 289 13.82 50.81 -6.84
C GLU A 289 14.28 51.19 -5.42
N ARG A 290 15.17 50.39 -4.81
CA ARG A 290 15.79 50.71 -3.51
C ARG A 290 16.57 52.01 -3.57
N GLU A 291 17.42 52.19 -4.57
CA GLU A 291 18.21 53.41 -4.76
C GLU A 291 17.32 54.64 -4.99
N ALA A 292 16.27 54.52 -5.81
CA ALA A 292 15.31 55.60 -6.03
C ALA A 292 14.49 55.96 -4.77
N ARG A 293 14.25 54.99 -3.88
CA ARG A 293 13.61 55.22 -2.58
C ARG A 293 14.54 55.98 -1.64
N GLU A 294 15.82 55.59 -1.59
CA GLU A 294 16.83 56.26 -0.78
C GLU A 294 17.08 57.71 -1.23
N ILE A 295 17.14 57.96 -2.54
CA ILE A 295 17.26 59.32 -3.08
C ILE A 295 16.04 60.18 -2.70
N ARG A 296 14.83 59.64 -2.83
CA ARG A 296 13.60 60.33 -2.42
C ARG A 296 13.60 60.67 -0.93
N GLU A 297 14.06 59.75 -0.09
CA GLU A 297 14.15 59.98 1.35
C GLU A 297 15.20 61.06 1.69
N ARG A 298 16.36 61.05 1.04
CA ARG A 298 17.39 62.09 1.22
C ARG A 298 16.89 63.48 0.80
N LEU A 299 16.16 63.58 -0.31
CA LEU A 299 15.54 64.82 -0.75
C LEU A 299 14.48 65.31 0.24
N HIS A 300 13.64 64.41 0.76
CA HIS A 300 12.66 64.75 1.80
C HIS A 300 13.34 65.25 3.08
N GLN A 301 14.41 64.60 3.52
CA GLN A 301 15.19 65.03 4.69
C GLN A 301 15.89 66.38 4.46
N GLN A 302 16.39 66.66 3.26
CA GLN A 302 16.94 67.98 2.92
C GLN A 302 15.86 69.06 2.94
N GLY A 303 14.70 68.84 2.33
CA GLY A 303 13.59 69.79 2.37
C GLY A 303 13.08 70.05 3.80
N GLU A 304 13.03 69.02 4.65
CA GLU A 304 12.69 69.19 6.08
C GLU A 304 13.77 69.95 6.86
N ARG A 305 15.06 69.75 6.54
CA ARG A 305 16.17 70.53 7.13
C ARG A 305 16.11 71.98 6.69
N GLU A 306 15.84 72.25 5.41
CA GLU A 306 15.69 73.60 4.88
C GLU A 306 14.50 74.33 5.51
N LYS A 307 13.35 73.66 5.67
CA LYS A 307 12.21 74.21 6.42
C LYS A 307 12.57 74.51 7.89
N ARG A 308 13.31 73.63 8.57
CA ARG A 308 13.77 73.88 9.95
C ARG A 308 14.74 75.06 10.04
N ILE A 309 15.66 75.20 9.08
CA ILE A 309 16.57 76.34 8.99
C ILE A 309 15.76 77.61 8.74
N MET A 310 14.79 77.58 7.82
CA MET A 310 13.91 78.71 7.53
C MET A 310 13.10 79.16 8.75
N VAL A 311 12.53 78.23 9.53
CA VAL A 311 11.82 78.55 10.79
C VAL A 311 12.77 79.12 11.85
N ARG A 312 14.03 78.65 11.89
CA ARG A 312 15.05 79.17 12.82
C ARG A 312 15.54 80.56 12.43
N SER A 313 15.60 80.88 11.13
CA SER A 313 15.90 82.23 10.61
C SER A 313 14.80 83.25 10.89
N HIS A 314 13.54 82.81 11.00
CA HIS A 314 12.41 83.68 11.38
C HIS A 314 12.26 83.85 12.91
N SER A 315 13.03 83.10 13.72
CA SER A 315 12.98 83.17 15.18
C SER A 315 14.14 83.98 15.80
N CYS A 316 14.97 84.64 14.98
CA CYS A 316 16.09 85.47 15.43
C CYS A 316 15.98 86.92 14.94
N THR A 317 14.81 87.53 15.10
CA THR A 317 14.66 89.00 15.19
C THR A 317 13.50 89.30 16.13
N ASN A 318 13.82 89.51 17.40
CA ASN A 318 13.17 90.41 18.38
C ASN A 318 13.47 89.89 19.79
N SER A 319 14.55 90.42 20.37
CA SER A 319 14.63 90.61 21.81
C SER A 319 14.05 92.00 22.09
N ASP A 320 12.97 92.06 22.86
CA ASP A 320 12.85 93.08 23.91
C ASP A 320 11.88 92.59 25.00
N CYS A 321 12.37 92.76 26.21
CA CYS A 321 11.70 92.61 27.49
C CYS A 321 10.57 93.62 27.67
N ASP A 322 9.48 93.27 28.36
CA ASP A 322 9.19 93.71 29.73
C ASP A 322 7.83 93.17 30.21
N SER A 323 7.68 93.10 31.53
CA SER A 323 6.57 92.56 32.30
C SER A 323 5.30 93.40 32.20
N THR A 324 4.12 92.77 32.31
CA THR A 324 3.09 92.99 33.36
C THR A 324 1.70 92.45 32.97
N GLY A 325 1.06 91.75 33.92
CA GLY A 325 -0.35 91.98 34.26
C GLY A 325 -1.47 91.25 33.50
N SER A 326 -2.14 90.35 34.26
CA SER A 326 -3.61 90.20 34.35
C SER A 326 -4.28 89.00 33.63
N PHE A 327 -4.74 88.06 34.47
CA PHE A 327 -5.94 87.21 34.33
C PHE A 327 -7.19 88.05 33.95
N PRO A 328 -8.28 87.50 33.33
CA PRO A 328 -9.00 86.36 33.91
C PRO A 328 -9.80 85.40 32.99
N ASP A 329 -10.14 84.26 33.62
CA ASP A 329 -11.37 83.44 33.59
C ASP A 329 -12.09 82.99 32.30
N SER A 330 -12.15 81.64 32.20
CA SER A 330 -13.39 80.84 32.30
C SER A 330 -14.20 80.41 31.06
N PHE A 331 -14.67 79.15 31.16
CA PHE A 331 -15.76 78.46 30.45
C PHE A 331 -15.49 78.12 28.97
N THR A 332 -15.74 76.92 28.43
CA THR A 332 -16.57 75.74 28.77
C THR A 332 -16.15 74.63 27.77
N ASP A 333 -15.94 73.39 28.22
CA ASP A 333 -16.77 72.20 27.92
C ASP A 333 -16.58 71.63 26.47
N ASN A 334 -16.45 70.33 26.16
CA ASN A 334 -16.97 69.12 26.79
C ASN A 334 -16.36 67.84 26.15
N ARG A 335 -16.35 66.75 26.93
CA ARG A 335 -16.48 65.30 26.58
C ARG A 335 -15.43 64.56 25.72
N SER A 336 -14.68 63.59 26.26
CA SER A 336 -15.04 62.17 26.60
C SER A 336 -14.57 61.20 25.51
N THR A 337 -14.12 59.95 25.71
CA THR A 337 -14.08 59.00 26.84
C THR A 337 -13.20 57.81 26.41
N HIS A 338 -12.42 57.28 27.34
CA HIS A 338 -12.05 55.87 27.58
C HIS A 338 -11.55 54.90 26.48
N SER A 339 -10.40 54.31 26.82
CA SER A 339 -10.14 52.86 26.93
C SER A 339 -9.83 52.04 25.67
N THR A 340 -8.59 51.54 25.59
CA THR A 340 -8.32 50.15 25.15
C THR A 340 -7.08 49.57 25.84
N PHE A 341 -7.35 48.70 26.81
CA PHE A 341 -6.82 47.34 27.01
C PHE A 341 -5.42 46.97 26.48
N VAL A 342 -4.60 46.45 27.41
CA VAL A 342 -3.31 45.77 27.22
C VAL A 342 -3.54 44.32 26.80
N GLY A 343 -2.94 43.89 25.69
CA GLY A 343 -2.90 42.50 25.22
C GLY A 343 -1.48 42.06 24.89
N ARG A 344 -1.00 41.03 25.59
CA ARG A 344 0.36 40.49 25.60
C ARG A 344 0.88 40.06 24.23
N GLN A 345 2.15 40.40 23.96
CA GLN A 345 3.01 39.75 22.99
C GLN A 345 3.38 38.34 23.47
N THR A 346 3.15 37.32 22.63
CA THR A 346 3.80 36.01 22.73
C THR A 346 4.73 35.84 21.55
N ASN A 347 6.02 35.70 21.84
CA ASN A 347 7.06 35.40 20.88
C ASN A 347 6.92 33.94 20.41
N ASN A 348 6.78 33.72 19.11
CA ASN A 348 7.08 32.42 18.52
C ASN A 348 7.73 32.64 17.15
N SER A 349 9.06 32.70 17.16
CA SER A 349 9.91 32.72 15.96
C SER A 349 10.70 31.40 15.93
N LEU A 350 10.16 30.41 15.23
CA LEU A 350 10.89 29.21 14.79
C LEU A 350 10.47 28.87 13.35
N ALA A 351 11.02 29.61 12.40
CA ALA A 351 11.03 29.24 10.99
C ALA A 351 12.20 29.97 10.30
N SER A 352 13.41 29.44 10.41
CA SER A 352 14.51 29.62 9.43
C SER A 352 15.76 28.86 9.90
N ALA A 353 15.87 27.60 9.49
CA ALA A 353 17.14 26.88 9.47
C ALA A 353 17.05 25.77 8.42
N THR A 354 17.27 26.15 7.16
CA THR A 354 17.63 25.25 6.06
C THR A 354 19.06 24.75 6.30
N GLY A 355 19.18 23.61 7.00
CA GLY A 355 20.44 22.89 7.20
C GLY A 355 20.69 21.86 6.11
N GLN A 356 21.77 22.02 5.35
CA GLN A 356 22.26 21.10 4.34
C GLN A 356 22.95 19.90 5.00
N ILE A 357 22.41 18.69 4.82
CA ILE A 357 23.04 17.44 5.32
C ILE A 357 24.10 16.99 4.30
N VAL A 358 25.38 17.04 4.70
CA VAL A 358 26.52 16.53 3.92
C VAL A 358 26.85 15.11 4.39
N ILE A 359 26.62 14.11 3.54
CA ILE A 359 27.07 12.73 3.78
C ILE A 359 28.45 12.54 3.15
N GLN A 360 29.50 12.45 3.97
CA GLN A 360 30.85 12.10 3.53
C GLN A 360 30.93 10.61 3.16
N GLY A 361 31.00 10.31 1.87
CA GLY A 361 31.25 8.95 1.37
C GLY A 361 32.71 8.52 1.57
N LYS A 362 32.92 7.42 2.30
CA LYS A 362 34.22 6.74 2.41
C LYS A 362 34.62 6.11 1.07
N ARG A 363 35.65 6.65 0.42
CA ARG A 363 36.31 6.06 -0.75
C ARG A 363 36.98 4.73 -0.39
N ARG A 364 36.49 3.60 -0.91
CA ARG A 364 37.25 2.33 -0.97
C ARG A 364 37.99 2.28 -2.30
N LYS A 365 39.32 2.19 -2.25
CA LYS A 365 40.20 1.98 -3.41
C LYS A 365 39.97 0.57 -3.98
N LEU A 366 39.55 0.49 -5.24
CA LEU A 366 39.63 -0.73 -6.06
C LEU A 366 41.06 -0.81 -6.63
N ARG A 367 41.70 -1.96 -6.41
CA ARG A 367 43.04 -2.30 -6.89
C ARG A 367 42.86 -3.05 -8.22
N SER A 368 43.31 -2.49 -9.32
CA SER A 368 43.36 -3.19 -10.61
C SER A 368 44.57 -4.13 -10.63
N SER A 369 44.32 -5.44 -10.78
CA SER A 369 45.34 -6.38 -11.23
C SER A 369 45.20 -6.57 -12.74
N GLN A 370 46.24 -6.18 -13.47
CA GLN A 370 46.48 -6.63 -14.84
C GLN A 370 46.74 -8.14 -14.84
N VAL A 371 46.12 -8.84 -15.81
CA VAL A 371 46.75 -9.89 -16.61
C VAL A 371 46.32 -9.66 -18.04
#